data_AF-A0A538P0R5-F1
#
_entry.id   AF-A0A538P0R5-F1
#
_cell.length_a   1.000
_cell.length_b   1.000
_cell.length_c   1.000
_cell.angle_alpha   90.00
_cell.angle_beta   90.00
_cell.angle_gamma   90.00
#
_symmetry.space_group_name_H-M   'P 1'
#
loop_
_entity.id
_entity.type
_entity.pdbx_description
1 polymer ?
#
loop_
_entity_poly.entity_id
_entity_poly.type
_entity_poly.pdbx_seq_one_letter_code
_entity_poly.pdbx_strand_id
1 'polypeptide(L)'
;RDFSPERFTDYALKLREGIENMRKLVYAFYNPNFSFRELTNKYPDLAGLVTDCLSGDVNKDFSRLWAAIDEFAPVPKPLPYGQPFSMLKTDTQSA
;
A
#
# COMPACT_ATOMS: atom_id res chain seq x y z
N ARG A 1 23.04 -25.67 -1.26
CA ARG A 1 22.04 -24.69 -1.76
C ARG A 1 21.54 -23.93 -0.56
N ASP A 2 21.52 -22.60 -0.62
CA ASP A 2 21.17 -21.74 0.51
C ASP A 2 19.67 -21.41 0.47
N PHE A 3 18.99 -21.64 1.59
CA PHE A 3 17.55 -21.40 1.78
C PHE A 3 17.28 -20.60 3.06
N SER A 4 18.29 -19.88 3.55
CA SER A 4 18.18 -19.01 4.71
C SER A 4 17.15 -17.88 4.46
N PRO A 5 16.41 -17.42 5.49
CA PRO A 5 15.36 -16.39 5.35
C PRO A 5 15.84 -15.11 4.67
N GLU A 6 17.11 -14.74 4.86
CA GLU A 6 17.75 -13.55 4.32
C GLU A 6 17.69 -13.53 2.79
N ARG A 7 17.70 -14.71 2.14
CA ARG A 7 17.54 -14.87 0.69
C ARG A 7 16.19 -14.39 0.16
N PHE A 8 15.20 -14.23 1.03
CA PHE A 8 13.84 -13.80 0.68
C PHE A 8 13.56 -12.33 1.05
N THR A 9 14.55 -11.59 1.56
CA THR A 9 14.37 -10.20 2.04
C THR A 9 13.77 -9.29 0.97
N ASP A 10 14.33 -9.28 -0.23
CA ASP A 10 13.85 -8.44 -1.34
C ASP A 10 12.44 -8.82 -1.79
N TYR A 11 12.14 -10.12 -1.81
CA TYR A 11 10.81 -10.62 -2.13
C TYR A 11 9.78 -10.16 -1.09
N ALA A 12 10.11 -10.29 0.20
CA ALA A 12 9.24 -9.88 1.29
C ALA A 12 9.03 -8.36 1.34
N LEU A 13 10.03 -7.55 0.98
CA LEU A 13 9.88 -6.10 0.84
C LEU A 13 8.88 -5.75 -0.26
N LYS A 14 9.09 -6.27 -1.49
CA LYS A 14 8.20 -6.02 -2.64
C LYS A 14 6.77 -6.50 -2.37
N LEU A 15 6.61 -7.68 -1.79
CA LEU A 15 5.29 -8.23 -1.46
C LEU A 15 4.53 -7.31 -0.50
N ARG A 16 5.20 -6.78 0.54
CA ARG A 16 4.57 -5.87 1.51
C ARG A 16 4.19 -4.53 0.90
N GLU A 17 5.05 -3.95 0.08
CA GLU A 17 4.75 -2.72 -0.66
C GLU A 17 3.50 -2.88 -1.54
N GLY A 18 3.43 -3.97 -2.31
CA GLY A 18 2.27 -4.29 -3.13
C GLY A 18 0.99 -4.49 -2.32
N ILE A 19 1.05 -5.21 -1.19
CA ILE A 19 -0.09 -5.40 -0.29
C ILE A 19 -0.57 -4.06 0.29
N GLU A 20 0.34 -3.18 0.70
CA GLU A 20 -0.03 -1.87 1.23
C GLU A 20 -0.69 -0.98 0.18
N ASN A 21 -0.22 -1.01 -1.07
CA ASN A 21 -0.85 -0.31 -2.19
C ASN A 21 -2.26 -0.85 -2.47
N MET A 22 -2.44 -2.17 -2.49
CA MET A 22 -3.77 -2.80 -2.63
C MET A 22 -4.71 -2.43 -1.48
N ARG A 23 -4.20 -2.41 -0.26
CA ARG A 23 -5.00 -2.04 0.92
C ARG A 23 -5.50 -0.61 0.82
N LYS A 24 -4.65 0.34 0.44
CA LYS A 24 -5.07 1.74 0.21
C LYS A 24 -6.13 1.85 -0.89
N LEU A 25 -5.94 1.13 -2.00
CA LEU A 25 -6.88 1.11 -3.11
C LEU A 25 -8.27 0.60 -2.68
N VAL A 26 -8.33 -0.53 -1.96
CA VAL A 26 -9.59 -1.11 -1.48
C VAL A 26 -10.30 -0.15 -0.52
N TYR A 27 -9.56 0.48 0.40
CA TYR A 27 -10.14 1.45 1.34
C TYR A 27 -10.71 2.68 0.63
N ALA A 28 -10.00 3.20 -0.38
CA ALA A 28 -10.50 4.31 -1.20
C ALA A 28 -11.74 3.89 -1.99
N PHE A 29 -11.70 2.73 -2.66
CA PHE A 29 -12.79 2.25 -3.51
C PHE A 29 -14.12 2.07 -2.77
N TYR A 30 -14.08 1.57 -1.54
CA TYR A 30 -15.29 1.39 -0.72
C TYR A 30 -15.70 2.64 0.06
N ASN A 31 -14.97 3.75 -0.08
CA ASN A 31 -15.41 5.01 0.51
C ASN A 31 -16.57 5.60 -0.31
N PRO A 32 -17.72 5.93 0.30
CA PRO A 32 -18.88 6.46 -0.42
C PRO A 32 -18.63 7.81 -1.10
N ASN A 33 -17.60 8.57 -0.68
CA ASN A 33 -17.23 9.86 -1.24
C ASN A 33 -16.15 9.76 -2.32
N PHE A 34 -15.74 8.55 -2.70
CA PHE A 34 -14.68 8.35 -3.69
C PHE A 34 -15.23 7.88 -5.04
N SER A 35 -14.70 8.47 -6.10
CA SER A 35 -14.98 8.07 -7.48
C SER A 35 -13.72 8.21 -8.34
N PHE A 36 -13.32 7.13 -9.01
CA PHE A 36 -12.21 7.18 -9.97
C PHE A 36 -12.45 8.17 -11.11
N ARG A 37 -13.72 8.39 -11.49
CA ARG A 37 -14.08 9.38 -12.50
C ARG A 37 -13.80 10.80 -11.99
N GLU A 38 -14.20 11.11 -10.76
CA GLU A 38 -13.98 12.43 -10.18
C GLU A 38 -12.49 12.71 -9.95
N LEU A 39 -11.76 11.69 -9.51
CA LEU A 39 -10.30 11.75 -9.39
C LEU A 39 -9.63 12.08 -10.73
N THR A 40 -9.95 11.33 -11.79
CA THR A 40 -9.33 11.52 -13.12
C THR A 40 -9.83 12.80 -13.82
N ASN A 41 -11.02 13.29 -13.50
CA ASN A 41 -11.47 14.61 -13.96
C ASN A 41 -10.65 15.74 -13.34
N LYS A 42 -10.33 15.64 -12.03
CA LYS A 42 -9.52 16.66 -11.32
C LYS A 42 -8.02 16.52 -11.63
N TYR A 43 -7.54 15.29 -11.79
CA TYR A 43 -6.14 14.95 -12.04
C TYR A 43 -6.01 14.01 -13.26
N PRO A 44 -6.13 14.56 -14.49
CA PRO A 44 -6.08 13.75 -15.72
C PRO A 44 -4.77 12.98 -15.91
N ASP A 45 -3.67 13.50 -15.38
CA ASP A 45 -2.34 12.88 -15.39
C ASP A 45 -2.30 11.54 -14.63
N LEU A 46 -3.23 11.32 -13.69
CA LEU A 46 -3.29 10.10 -12.88
C LEU A 46 -4.05 8.95 -13.55
N ALA A 47 -4.69 9.18 -14.70
CA ALA A 47 -5.46 8.13 -15.37
C ALA A 47 -4.63 6.87 -15.65
N GLY A 48 -3.38 7.04 -16.11
CA GLY A 48 -2.45 5.93 -16.31
C GLY A 48 -2.12 5.17 -15.02
N LEU A 49 -1.86 5.90 -13.93
CA LEU A 49 -1.57 5.29 -12.62
C LEU A 49 -2.79 4.53 -12.05
N VAL A 50 -4.00 5.06 -12.26
CA VAL A 50 -5.24 4.36 -11.87
C VAL A 50 -5.39 3.06 -12.65
N THR A 51 -5.16 3.08 -13.96
CA THR A 51 -5.21 1.87 -14.80
C THR A 51 -4.17 0.84 -14.37
N ASP A 52 -2.92 1.27 -14.16
CA ASP A 52 -1.83 0.40 -13.70
C ASP A 52 -2.20 -0.26 -12.37
N CYS A 53 -2.66 0.53 -11.39
CA CYS A 53 -3.06 0.05 -10.08
C CYS A 53 -4.22 -0.96 -10.15
N LEU A 54 -5.27 -0.67 -10.93
CA LEU A 54 -6.43 -1.55 -11.10
C LEU A 54 -6.11 -2.84 -11.89
N SER A 55 -5.09 -2.81 -12.75
CA SER A 55 -4.62 -3.99 -13.49
C SER A 55 -3.77 -4.94 -12.64
N GLY A 56 -3.43 -4.54 -11.42
CA GLY A 56 -2.62 -5.34 -10.48
C GLY A 56 -1.13 -5.01 -10.50
N ASP A 57 -0.70 -3.96 -11.23
CA ASP A 57 0.69 -3.48 -11.18
C ASP A 57 0.93 -2.61 -9.94
N VAL A 58 0.97 -3.27 -8.79
CA VAL A 58 0.94 -2.62 -7.46
C VAL A 58 2.32 -2.27 -6.91
N ASN A 59 3.39 -2.54 -7.67
CA ASN A 59 4.78 -2.33 -7.23
C ASN A 59 5.41 -1.05 -7.81
N LYS A 60 4.59 -0.15 -8.36
CA LYS A 60 5.00 1.18 -8.83
C LYS A 60 4.94 2.21 -7.71
N ASP A 61 5.62 3.34 -7.93
CA ASP A 61 5.48 4.49 -7.05
C ASP A 61 4.12 5.16 -7.26
N PHE A 62 3.20 4.89 -6.33
CA PHE A 62 1.87 5.50 -6.27
C PHE A 62 1.78 6.67 -5.29
N SER A 63 2.90 7.21 -4.81
CA SER A 63 2.88 8.31 -3.82
C SER A 63 2.03 9.49 -4.28
N ARG A 64 2.13 9.85 -5.57
CA ARG A 64 1.31 10.90 -6.17
C ARG A 64 -0.18 10.53 -6.22
N LEU A 65 -0.50 9.28 -6.57
CA LEU A 65 -1.87 8.77 -6.61
C LEU A 65 -2.51 8.81 -5.22
N TRP A 66 -1.80 8.33 -4.19
CA TRP A 66 -2.29 8.34 -2.81
C TRP A 66 -2.50 9.74 -2.26
N ALA A 67 -1.58 10.67 -2.55
CA ALA A 67 -1.75 12.07 -2.15
C ALA A 67 -3.02 12.70 -2.78
N ALA A 68 -3.33 12.39 -4.03
CA ALA A 68 -4.54 12.88 -4.70
C ALA A 68 -5.82 12.21 -4.16
N ILE A 69 -5.77 10.91 -3.87
CA ILE A 69 -6.91 10.16 -3.30
C ILE A 69 -7.25 10.65 -1.89
N ASP A 70 -6.25 11.05 -1.09
CA ASP A 70 -6.45 11.52 0.28
C ASP A 70 -7.32 12.79 0.37
N GLU A 71 -7.48 13.53 -0.74
CA GLU A 71 -8.41 14.66 -0.84
C GLU A 71 -9.89 14.23 -0.94
N PHE A 72 -10.16 12.98 -1.34
CA PHE A 72 -11.52 12.44 -1.56
C PHE A 72 -11.90 11.41 -0.50
N ALA A 73 -10.94 10.58 -0.07
CA ALA A 73 -11.14 9.53 0.91
C ALA A 73 -9.90 9.34 1.79
N PRO A 74 -10.07 9.07 3.10
CA PRO A 74 -8.96 8.87 4.00
C PRO A 74 -8.10 7.68 3.56
N VAL A 75 -6.84 7.95 3.22
CA VAL A 75 -5.88 6.91 2.89
C VAL A 75 -5.28 6.37 4.19
N PRO A 76 -5.37 5.06 4.44
CA PRO A 76 -4.88 4.52 5.70
C PRO A 76 -3.35 4.53 5.74
N LYS A 77 -2.80 4.81 6.93
CA LYS A 77 -1.35 4.77 7.18
C LYS A 77 -0.82 3.33 7.04
N PRO A 78 0.45 3.14 6.63
CA PRO A 78 1.07 1.83 6.58
C PRO A 78 1.04 1.12 7.94
N LEU A 79 0.83 -0.19 7.90
CA LEU A 79 0.83 -1.02 9.11
C LEU A 79 2.20 -1.68 9.31
N PRO A 80 2.65 -1.89 10.56
CA PRO A 80 3.95 -2.51 10.84
C PRO A 80 3.91 -4.05 10.71
N TYR A 81 3.15 -4.58 9.75
CA TYR A 81 2.95 -6.03 9.56
C TYR A 81 3.86 -6.61 8.46
N GLY A 82 3.95 -7.94 8.43
CA GLY A 82 4.70 -8.70 7.43
C GLY A 82 6.22 -8.70 7.62
N GLN A 83 6.73 -8.08 8.68
CA GLN A 83 8.12 -8.28 9.10
C GLN A 83 8.30 -9.71 9.64
N PRO A 84 9.49 -10.32 9.50
CA PRO A 84 9.83 -11.56 10.20
C PRO A 84 9.54 -11.42 11.69
N PHE A 85 8.96 -12.46 12.29
CA PHE A 85 8.70 -12.47 13.71
C PHE A 85 10.04 -12.51 14.48
N SER A 86 10.46 -11.36 15.00
CA SER A 86 11.62 -11.29 15.90
C SER A 86 11.18 -11.72 17.30
N MET A 87 11.65 -12.86 17.80
CA MET A 87 11.38 -13.36 19.16
C MET A 87 11.94 -12.49 20.30
N LEU A 88 12.37 -11.25 20.05
CA LEU A 88 12.96 -10.37 21.06
C LEU A 88 12.10 -9.12 21.27
N LYS A 89 11.15 -9.24 22.20
CA LYS A 89 11.09 -8.46 23.46
C LYS A 89 9.94 -8.98 24.33
N THR A 90 10.28 -9.93 25.20
CA THR A 90 9.75 -9.93 26.57
C THR A 90 10.18 -8.61 27.24
N ASP A 91 9.34 -8.11 28.13
CA ASP A 91 9.55 -6.98 29.05
C ASP A 91 9.40 -5.56 28.46
N THR A 92 8.18 -5.02 28.54
CA THR A 92 7.80 -3.95 29.48
C THR A 92 6.40 -3.42 29.10
N GLN A 93 5.36 -3.98 29.70
CA GLN A 93 4.14 -3.21 30.00
C GLN A 93 4.03 -3.16 31.52
N SER A 94 4.48 -2.05 32.07
CA SER A 94 4.20 -1.62 33.43
C SER A 94 3.92 -0.12 33.37
N ALA A 95 2.65 0.22 33.31
CA ALA A 95 2.07 1.47 33.78
C ALA A 95 0.57 1.23 34.00
#